data_AF-A0A2D4RUS9-F1
#
_entry.id   AF-A0A2D4RUS9-F1
#
_cell.length_a   1.000
_cell.length_b   1.000
_cell.length_c   1.000
_cell.angle_alpha   90.00
_cell.angle_beta   90.00
_cell.angle_gamma   90.00
#
_symmetry.space_group_name_H-M   'P 1'
#
loop_
_entity.id
_entity.type
_entity.pdbx_description
1 polymer ?
#
loop_
_entity_poly.entity_id
_entity_poly.type
_entity_poly.pdbx_seq_one_letter_code
_entity_poly.pdbx_strand_id
1 'polypeptide(L)'
;MAPILGLDWGKKLTLFGIQKFIFFTGVTAKISLAGKEIIDELIEQRQPFIICAWHHDIYFTAWLLKNMNLTALISSSKDGEYINQILSVFGFRAVRGSSTRGGVGAMKQLVRCLKDGQSVAITPDGPQGPIHKVQEGVVALAKMTGVPIIPWRYEGSSCWHLNSWDSHKIPKPFTNIRSVFGQPVYIPKSTSSSEFGKYCQQLEMLMNDLIPEFKQQS
;
A
#
# COMPACT_ATOMS: atom_id res chain seq x y z
N MET A 1 33.73 -24.63 17.12
CA MET A 1 34.07 -23.40 16.37
C MET A 1 32.86 -23.00 15.54
N ALA A 2 32.30 -21.82 15.80
CA ALA A 2 31.15 -21.29 15.09
C ALA A 2 31.54 -20.87 13.66
N PRO A 3 30.67 -21.04 12.64
CA PRO A 3 30.87 -20.39 11.36
C PRO A 3 30.47 -18.92 11.50
N ILE A 4 31.48 -18.06 11.50
CA ILE A 4 31.36 -16.61 11.44
C ILE A 4 31.11 -16.21 9.98
N LEU A 5 30.01 -15.49 9.76
CA LEU A 5 29.78 -14.49 8.70
C LEU A 5 29.61 -14.97 7.24
N GLY A 6 28.39 -15.39 6.90
CA GLY A 6 27.86 -15.33 5.53
C GLY A 6 27.60 -13.86 5.13
N LEU A 7 28.60 -13.24 4.49
CA LEU A 7 28.62 -11.85 4.05
C LEU A 7 27.63 -11.62 2.88
N ASP A 8 26.40 -11.20 3.20
CA ASP A 8 25.33 -10.93 2.22
C ASP A 8 25.43 -9.54 1.56
N TRP A 9 26.63 -9.17 1.09
CA TRP A 9 26.89 -7.82 0.56
C TRP A 9 26.10 -7.50 -0.70
N GLY A 10 25.89 -8.50 -1.58
CA GLY A 10 25.09 -8.33 -2.78
C GLY A 10 23.67 -7.84 -2.46
N LYS A 11 22.99 -8.46 -1.49
CA LYS A 11 21.65 -8.03 -1.10
C LYS A 11 21.62 -6.68 -0.41
N LYS A 12 22.61 -6.39 0.44
CA LYS A 12 22.73 -5.06 1.06
C LYS A 12 22.92 -3.97 0.00
N LEU A 13 23.73 -4.22 -1.02
CA LEU A 13 23.92 -3.31 -2.15
C LEU A 13 22.64 -3.16 -2.98
N THR A 14 21.92 -4.24 -3.27
CA THR A 14 20.63 -4.18 -3.97
C THR A 14 19.58 -3.38 -3.19
N LEU A 15 19.42 -3.65 -1.89
CA LEU A 15 18.50 -2.92 -1.02
C LEU A 15 18.85 -1.43 -0.96
N PHE A 16 20.13 -1.12 -0.76
CA PHE A 16 20.63 0.25 -0.77
C PHE A 16 20.38 0.93 -2.12
N GLY A 17 20.65 0.25 -3.23
CA GLY A 17 20.39 0.74 -4.58
C GLY A 17 18.91 1.07 -4.80
N ILE A 18 17.99 0.18 -4.42
CA ILE A 18 16.54 0.41 -4.51
C ILE A 18 16.13 1.59 -3.65
N GLN A 19 16.58 1.66 -2.39
CA GLN A 19 16.26 2.77 -1.48
C GLN A 19 16.77 4.12 -2.03
N LYS A 20 18.00 4.16 -2.57
CA LYS A 20 18.57 5.35 -3.20
C LYS A 20 17.85 5.72 -4.47
N PHE A 21 17.42 4.74 -5.27
CA PHE A 21 16.63 5.00 -6.46
C PHE A 21 15.26 5.58 -6.11
N ILE A 22 14.53 5.00 -5.14
CA ILE A 22 13.25 5.57 -4.66
C ILE A 22 13.46 7.00 -4.15
N PHE A 23 14.50 7.23 -3.36
CA PHE A 23 14.84 8.57 -2.86
C PHE A 23 15.14 9.55 -4.00
N PHE A 24 16.00 9.15 -4.95
CA PHE A 24 16.41 9.97 -6.08
C PHE A 24 15.23 10.31 -7.00
N THR A 25 14.42 9.33 -7.36
CA THR A 25 13.18 9.55 -8.11
C THR A 25 12.24 10.47 -7.34
N GLY A 26 12.15 10.31 -6.01
CA GLY A 26 11.30 11.12 -5.15
C GLY A 26 11.67 12.59 -5.05
N VAL A 27 12.98 12.91 -5.04
CA VAL A 27 13.46 14.29 -5.01
C VAL A 27 13.50 14.95 -6.38
N THR A 28 13.57 14.16 -7.45
CA THR A 28 13.63 14.69 -8.84
C THR A 28 12.26 14.79 -9.51
N ALA A 29 11.28 14.00 -9.07
CA ALA A 29 9.93 14.02 -9.62
C ALA A 29 9.15 15.28 -9.20
N LYS A 30 8.28 15.78 -10.08
CA LYS A 30 7.26 16.77 -9.73
C LYS A 30 6.01 16.03 -9.25
N ILE A 31 5.74 16.09 -7.94
CA ILE A 31 4.67 15.32 -7.31
C ILE A 31 3.47 16.23 -7.05
N SER A 32 2.28 15.79 -7.47
CA SER A 32 0.99 16.40 -7.14
C SER A 32 0.13 15.38 -6.38
N LEU A 33 -0.53 15.83 -5.32
CA LEU A 33 -1.36 15.02 -4.45
C LEU A 33 -2.79 15.58 -4.50
N ALA A 34 -3.76 14.76 -4.90
CA ALA A 34 -5.18 15.12 -4.96
C ALA A 34 -5.97 14.28 -3.94
N GLY A 35 -6.92 14.90 -3.22
CA GLY A 35 -7.68 14.23 -2.16
C GLY A 35 -6.88 14.04 -0.86
N LYS A 36 -5.67 14.59 -0.75
CA LYS A 36 -4.81 14.45 0.44
C LYS A 36 -5.45 15.12 1.66
N GLU A 37 -6.22 16.17 1.44
CA GLU A 37 -7.01 16.85 2.47
C GLU A 37 -7.87 15.89 3.30
N ILE A 38 -8.39 14.82 2.69
CA ILE A 38 -9.15 13.76 3.38
C ILE A 38 -8.25 13.04 4.40
N ILE A 39 -7.02 12.73 4.00
CA ILE A 39 -6.05 12.07 4.88
C ILE A 39 -5.61 13.02 5.99
N ASP A 40 -5.37 14.29 5.66
CA ASP A 40 -4.93 15.29 6.63
C ASP A 40 -6.01 15.51 7.70
N GLU A 41 -7.27 15.61 7.30
CA GLU A 41 -8.41 15.70 8.24
C GLU A 41 -8.51 14.47 9.15
N LEU A 42 -8.39 13.25 8.60
CA LEU A 42 -8.40 12.02 9.41
C LEU A 42 -7.23 11.99 10.41
N ILE A 43 -6.04 12.43 10.00
CA ILE A 43 -4.86 12.53 10.87
C ILE A 43 -5.09 13.56 11.98
N GLU A 44 -5.61 14.75 11.64
CA GLU A 44 -5.92 15.82 12.60
C GLU A 44 -6.95 15.38 13.64
N GLN A 45 -7.98 14.66 13.20
CA GLN A 45 -9.02 14.08 14.06
C GLN A 45 -8.56 12.83 14.81
N ARG A 46 -7.31 12.37 14.60
CA ARG A 46 -6.77 11.13 15.15
C ARG A 46 -7.63 9.91 14.81
N GLN A 47 -8.33 9.94 13.66
CA GLN A 47 -9.05 8.80 13.13
C GLN A 47 -8.09 7.93 12.31
N PRO A 48 -7.91 6.66 12.68
CA PRO A 48 -7.16 5.73 11.85
C PRO A 48 -7.91 5.45 10.55
N PHE A 49 -7.18 5.01 9.54
CA PHE A 49 -7.69 4.67 8.21
C PHE A 49 -6.92 3.48 7.60
N ILE A 50 -7.53 2.84 6.60
CA ILE A 50 -6.92 1.76 5.82
C ILE A 50 -6.62 2.28 4.42
N ILE A 51 -5.35 2.50 4.07
CA ILE A 51 -4.97 2.74 2.68
C ILE A 51 -5.09 1.43 1.89
N CYS A 52 -5.85 1.46 0.81
CA CYS A 52 -5.88 0.40 -0.18
C CYS A 52 -5.12 0.82 -1.43
N ALA A 53 -4.05 0.11 -1.74
CA ALA A 53 -3.23 0.31 -2.93
C ALA A 53 -3.09 -1.01 -3.68
N TRP A 54 -3.29 -1.05 -4.99
CA TRP A 54 -3.05 -2.26 -5.77
C TRP A 54 -1.58 -2.67 -5.73
N HIS A 55 -1.26 -3.97 -5.89
CA HIS A 55 0.12 -4.45 -5.94
C HIS A 55 0.96 -3.72 -7.00
N HIS A 56 0.35 -3.41 -8.15
CA HIS A 56 1.04 -2.72 -9.24
C HIS A 56 1.57 -1.32 -8.90
N ASP A 57 1.09 -0.72 -7.79
CA ASP A 57 1.39 0.64 -7.35
C ASP A 57 2.28 0.65 -6.09
N ILE A 58 2.71 -0.51 -5.56
CA ILE A 58 3.40 -0.50 -4.26
C ILE A 58 4.80 0.09 -4.33
N TYR A 59 5.49 0.04 -5.48
CA TYR A 59 6.91 0.44 -5.57
C TYR A 59 7.17 1.81 -4.95
N PHE A 60 6.34 2.79 -5.32
CA PHE A 60 6.53 4.18 -4.94
C PHE A 60 5.67 4.63 -3.77
N THR A 61 4.88 3.71 -3.16
CA THR A 61 4.19 3.96 -1.88
C THR A 61 5.17 4.38 -0.79
N ALA A 62 6.35 3.76 -0.79
CA ALA A 62 7.45 4.06 0.10
C ALA A 62 7.79 5.56 0.14
N TRP A 63 7.72 6.26 -1.00
CA TRP A 63 7.96 7.70 -1.05
C TRP A 63 6.70 8.52 -0.82
N LEU A 64 5.60 8.16 -1.48
CA LEU A 64 4.38 8.97 -1.51
C LEU A 64 3.60 8.96 -0.19
N LEU A 65 3.72 7.89 0.60
CA LEU A 65 2.93 7.69 1.82
C LEU A 65 3.79 7.70 3.10
N LYS A 66 5.10 7.98 3.01
CA LYS A 66 6.04 7.92 4.15
C LYS A 66 5.67 8.77 5.37
N ASN A 67 4.98 9.89 5.16
CA ASN A 67 4.61 10.82 6.24
C ASN A 67 3.28 10.47 6.92
N MET A 68 2.66 9.33 6.59
CA MET A 68 1.34 8.92 7.09
C MET A 68 1.40 7.92 8.25
N ASN A 69 2.61 7.60 8.76
CA ASN A 69 2.82 6.69 9.89
C ASN A 69 2.13 5.32 9.75
N LEU A 70 2.18 4.73 8.55
CA LEU A 70 1.43 3.53 8.19
C LEU A 70 2.08 2.23 8.69
N THR A 71 1.25 1.28 9.10
CA THR A 71 1.63 -0.11 9.30
C THR A 71 1.18 -0.94 8.09
N ALA A 72 2.13 -1.44 7.30
CA ALA A 72 1.83 -2.24 6.11
C ALA A 72 1.59 -3.72 6.46
N LEU A 73 0.61 -4.35 5.82
CA LEU A 73 0.51 -5.81 5.79
C LEU A 73 1.54 -6.35 4.78
N ILE A 74 2.51 -7.14 5.24
CA ILE A 74 3.58 -7.67 4.39
C ILE A 74 3.73 -9.18 4.60
N SER A 75 3.81 -9.93 3.50
CA SER A 75 3.98 -11.40 3.53
C SER A 75 5.17 -11.85 4.37
N SER A 76 5.01 -12.94 5.12
CA SER A 76 6.09 -13.61 5.87
C SER A 76 7.01 -14.47 4.98
N SER A 77 7.13 -14.13 3.69
CA SER A 77 8.07 -14.76 2.75
C SER A 77 9.44 -14.07 2.79
N LYS A 78 10.43 -14.67 2.12
CA LYS A 78 11.75 -14.02 1.92
C LYS A 78 11.59 -12.71 1.14
N ASP A 79 10.78 -12.71 0.09
CA ASP A 79 10.48 -11.51 -0.72
C ASP A 79 9.83 -10.40 0.12
N GLY A 80 8.87 -10.77 0.96
CA GLY A 80 8.25 -9.86 1.91
C GLY A 80 9.22 -9.31 2.95
N GLU A 81 10.34 -9.99 3.24
CA GLU A 81 11.38 -9.45 4.12
C GLU A 81 12.21 -8.34 3.44
N TYR A 82 12.48 -8.45 2.14
CA TYR A 82 13.11 -7.35 1.40
C TYR A 82 12.19 -6.12 1.36
N ILE A 83 10.90 -6.33 1.10
CA ILE A 83 9.91 -5.24 1.11
C ILE A 83 9.86 -4.57 2.49
N ASN A 84 9.85 -5.35 3.58
CA ASN A 84 9.89 -4.84 4.94
C ASN A 84 11.13 -3.97 5.21
N GLN A 85 12.31 -4.42 4.77
CA GLN A 85 13.55 -3.63 4.92
C GLN A 85 13.56 -2.36 4.08
N ILE A 86 12.92 -2.35 2.91
CA ILE A 86 12.78 -1.13 2.10
C ILE A 86 11.84 -0.16 2.80
N LEU A 87 10.63 -0.59 3.16
CA LEU A 87 9.59 0.26 3.72
C LEU A 87 9.96 0.82 5.10
N SER A 88 10.71 0.08 5.91
CA SER A 88 11.13 0.55 7.25
C SER A 88 12.05 1.78 7.18
N VAL A 89 12.90 1.90 6.15
CA VAL A 89 13.73 3.10 5.92
C VAL A 89 12.88 4.33 5.61
N PHE A 90 11.66 4.14 5.09
CA PHE A 90 10.69 5.20 4.85
C PHE A 90 9.66 5.36 5.98
N GLY A 91 9.90 4.77 7.15
CA GLY A 91 9.10 5.00 8.36
C GLY A 91 7.87 4.10 8.51
N PHE A 92 7.68 3.11 7.64
CA PHE A 92 6.58 2.17 7.77
C PHE A 92 6.87 1.12 8.85
N ARG A 93 5.82 0.71 9.56
CA ARG A 93 5.82 -0.51 10.37
C ARG A 93 5.26 -1.66 9.57
N ALA A 94 5.41 -2.88 10.07
CA ALA A 94 4.89 -4.07 9.38
C ALA A 94 4.12 -5.00 10.32
N VAL A 95 2.96 -5.45 9.87
CA VAL A 95 2.32 -6.68 10.34
C VAL A 95 2.65 -7.78 9.35
N ARG A 96 3.15 -8.92 9.86
CA ARG A 96 3.63 -10.02 9.01
C ARG A 96 2.53 -11.05 8.76
N GLY A 97 2.17 -11.24 7.49
CA GLY A 97 1.25 -12.27 7.03
C GLY A 97 0.64 -11.97 5.66
N SER A 98 -0.19 -12.89 5.18
CA SER A 98 -0.95 -12.81 3.93
C SER A 98 -2.19 -13.71 4.00
N SER A 99 -3.06 -13.64 2.98
CA SER A 99 -4.17 -14.58 2.82
C SER A 99 -3.72 -16.04 2.70
N THR A 100 -2.48 -16.28 2.25
CA THR A 100 -1.90 -17.62 2.09
C THR A 100 -1.03 -18.07 3.27
N ARG A 101 -0.56 -17.16 4.14
CA ARG A 101 0.36 -17.47 5.24
C ARG A 101 0.13 -16.56 6.44
N GLY A 102 -0.33 -17.13 7.56
CA GLY A 102 -0.47 -16.40 8.83
C GLY A 102 -1.62 -15.37 8.87
N GLY A 103 -2.56 -15.43 7.93
CA GLY A 103 -3.62 -14.43 7.77
C GLY A 103 -4.47 -14.15 9.02
N VAL A 104 -4.85 -15.18 9.78
CA VAL A 104 -5.63 -14.99 11.03
C VAL A 104 -4.86 -14.19 12.08
N GLY A 105 -3.57 -14.49 12.25
CA GLY A 105 -2.70 -13.78 13.18
C GLY A 105 -2.48 -12.33 12.74
N ALA A 106 -2.22 -12.13 11.45
CA ALA A 106 -2.08 -10.80 10.85
C ALA A 106 -3.36 -9.96 10.98
N MET A 107 -4.53 -10.55 10.72
CA MET A 107 -5.83 -9.89 10.90
C MET A 107 -6.03 -9.41 12.34
N LYS A 108 -5.74 -10.27 13.33
CA LYS A 108 -5.82 -9.88 14.76
C LYS A 108 -4.88 -8.72 15.10
N GLN A 109 -3.67 -8.70 14.52
CA GLN A 109 -2.71 -7.62 14.74
C GLN A 109 -3.17 -6.31 14.06
N LEU A 110 -3.66 -6.38 12.81
CA LEU A 110 -4.21 -5.21 12.11
C LEU A 110 -5.39 -4.59 12.86
N VAL A 111 -6.30 -5.42 13.38
CA VAL A 111 -7.42 -4.95 14.22
C VAL A 111 -6.91 -4.22 15.47
N ARG A 112 -5.83 -4.71 16.10
CA ARG A 112 -5.22 -4.03 17.25
C ARG A 112 -4.60 -2.70 16.84
N CYS A 113 -3.77 -2.67 15.80
CA CYS A 113 -3.18 -1.44 15.26
C CYS A 113 -4.24 -0.36 15.02
N LEU A 114 -5.32 -0.70 14.30
CA LEU A 114 -6.41 0.22 14.02
C LEU A 114 -7.15 0.68 15.29
N LYS A 115 -7.39 -0.21 16.25
CA LYS A 115 -8.00 0.16 17.54
C LYS A 115 -7.10 1.04 18.41
N ASP A 116 -5.79 0.90 18.27
CA ASP A 116 -4.78 1.72 18.95
C ASP A 116 -4.53 3.06 18.23
N GLY A 117 -5.34 3.39 17.22
CA GLY A 117 -5.26 4.65 16.48
C GLY A 117 -4.18 4.68 15.38
N GLN A 118 -3.61 3.53 15.01
CA GLN A 118 -2.62 3.44 13.95
C GLN A 118 -3.29 3.13 12.61
N SER A 119 -2.99 3.91 11.58
CA SER A 119 -3.42 3.64 10.20
C SER A 119 -2.61 2.50 9.57
N VAL A 120 -3.22 1.77 8.64
CA VAL A 120 -2.60 0.61 7.98
C VAL A 120 -2.63 0.74 6.46
N ALA A 121 -1.74 0.03 5.78
CA ALA A 121 -1.72 -0.07 4.32
C ALA A 121 -1.86 -1.54 3.88
N ILE A 122 -2.77 -1.79 2.94
CA ILE A 122 -3.09 -3.13 2.46
C ILE A 122 -3.13 -3.13 0.94
N THR A 123 -2.58 -4.19 0.36
CA THR A 123 -2.76 -4.54 -1.06
C THR A 123 -3.90 -5.54 -1.23
N PRO A 124 -5.09 -5.08 -1.65
CA PRO A 124 -6.30 -5.89 -1.49
C PRO A 124 -6.41 -7.03 -2.51
N ASP A 125 -5.65 -6.99 -3.60
CA ASP A 125 -5.52 -8.04 -4.62
C ASP A 125 -4.73 -9.27 -4.17
N GLY A 126 -4.02 -9.16 -3.04
CA GLY A 126 -3.28 -10.28 -2.45
C GLY A 126 -2.08 -10.74 -3.30
N PRO A 127 -1.20 -11.58 -2.74
CA PRO A 127 0.12 -11.86 -3.32
C PRO A 127 0.09 -12.73 -4.59
N GLN A 128 -1.06 -13.31 -4.94
CA GLN A 128 -1.24 -14.19 -6.10
C GLN A 128 -2.27 -13.63 -7.08
N GLY A 129 -2.78 -12.42 -6.83
CA GLY A 129 -3.81 -11.80 -7.64
C GLY A 129 -5.16 -12.55 -7.59
N PRO A 130 -5.98 -12.41 -8.65
CA PRO A 130 -5.70 -11.66 -9.89
C PRO A 130 -5.60 -10.14 -9.65
N ILE A 131 -4.94 -9.43 -10.57
CA ILE A 131 -4.81 -7.97 -10.51
C ILE A 131 -6.19 -7.31 -10.48
N HIS A 132 -6.31 -6.22 -9.71
CA HIS A 132 -7.53 -5.43 -9.57
C HIS A 132 -8.75 -6.19 -9.03
N LYS A 133 -8.52 -7.25 -8.24
CA LYS A 133 -9.59 -8.00 -7.57
C LYS A 133 -9.47 -7.94 -6.06
N VAL A 134 -10.36 -7.24 -5.37
CA VAL A 134 -10.32 -7.08 -3.92
C VAL A 134 -10.65 -8.40 -3.22
N GLN A 135 -9.80 -8.79 -2.27
CA GLN A 135 -10.07 -9.88 -1.34
C GLN A 135 -10.87 -9.39 -0.14
N GLU A 136 -11.78 -10.24 0.36
CA GLU A 136 -12.71 -9.93 1.46
C GLU A 136 -12.02 -9.50 2.77
N GLY A 137 -10.75 -9.85 2.95
CA GLY A 137 -9.99 -9.52 4.16
C GLY A 137 -10.01 -8.03 4.50
N VAL A 138 -9.94 -7.14 3.51
CA VAL A 138 -9.95 -5.69 3.78
C VAL A 138 -11.36 -5.19 4.19
N VAL A 139 -12.40 -5.74 3.59
CA VAL A 139 -13.80 -5.46 3.95
C VAL A 139 -14.09 -5.95 5.37
N ALA A 140 -13.64 -7.17 5.70
CA ALA A 140 -13.75 -7.73 7.03
C ALA A 140 -13.02 -6.87 8.08
N LEU A 141 -11.79 -6.44 7.78
CA LEU A 141 -11.00 -5.58 8.66
C LEU A 141 -11.72 -4.24 8.93
N ALA A 142 -12.18 -3.57 7.87
CA ALA A 142 -12.90 -2.31 7.98
C ALA A 142 -14.20 -2.47 8.80
N LYS A 143 -14.99 -3.52 8.55
CA LYS A 143 -16.18 -3.83 9.35
C LYS A 143 -15.86 -4.07 10.83
N MET A 144 -14.83 -4.86 11.12
CA MET A 144 -14.45 -5.24 12.50
C MET A 144 -13.98 -4.05 13.33
N THR A 145 -13.42 -3.04 12.66
CA THR A 145 -12.81 -1.86 13.31
C THR A 145 -13.68 -0.61 13.21
N GLY A 146 -14.59 -0.55 12.23
CA GLY A 146 -15.37 0.64 11.90
C GLY A 146 -14.55 1.72 11.18
N VAL A 147 -13.32 1.39 10.77
CA VAL A 147 -12.36 2.31 10.15
C VAL A 147 -12.62 2.42 8.65
N PRO A 148 -12.55 3.63 8.05
CA PRO A 148 -12.72 3.78 6.60
C PRO A 148 -11.58 3.17 5.81
N ILE A 149 -11.93 2.63 4.64
CA ILE A 149 -10.98 2.28 3.59
C ILE A 149 -10.80 3.51 2.71
N ILE A 150 -9.56 3.90 2.45
CA ILE A 150 -9.21 4.97 1.51
C ILE A 150 -8.60 4.33 0.27
N PRO A 151 -9.35 4.29 -0.85
CA PRO A 151 -8.81 3.91 -2.14
C PRO A 151 -7.66 4.84 -2.53
N TRP A 152 -6.53 4.30 -2.97
CA TRP A 152 -5.37 5.09 -3.36
C TRP A 152 -4.72 4.57 -4.63
N ARG A 153 -4.31 5.51 -5.49
CA ARG A 153 -3.61 5.25 -6.74
C ARG A 153 -2.56 6.33 -6.98
N TYR A 154 -1.57 6.02 -7.80
CA TYR A 154 -0.73 7.05 -8.41
C TYR A 154 -0.42 6.69 -9.85
N GLU A 155 -0.03 7.67 -10.66
CA GLU A 155 0.48 7.49 -12.02
C GLU A 155 1.71 8.37 -12.22
N GLY A 156 2.62 7.94 -13.08
CA GLY A 156 3.77 8.72 -13.52
C GLY A 156 3.66 9.02 -15.02
N SER A 157 4.04 10.22 -15.46
CA SER A 157 4.00 10.57 -16.89
C SER A 157 4.97 9.71 -17.72
N SER A 158 5.93 9.07 -17.06
CA SER A 158 6.83 8.08 -17.61
C SER A 158 7.17 7.05 -16.54
N CYS A 159 6.86 5.79 -16.84
CA CYS A 159 7.09 4.64 -15.97
C CYS A 159 7.78 3.52 -16.75
N TRP A 160 8.49 2.66 -16.03
CA TRP A 160 8.78 1.31 -16.48
C TRP A 160 7.72 0.36 -15.93
N HIS A 161 7.35 -0.63 -16.73
CA HIS A 161 6.46 -1.72 -16.33
C HIS A 161 7.26 -3.01 -16.33
N LEU A 162 7.25 -3.72 -15.20
CA LEU A 162 7.91 -5.01 -15.10
C LEU A 162 7.03 -6.09 -15.74
N ASN A 163 7.65 -7.02 -16.47
CA ASN A 163 6.97 -8.21 -16.99
C ASN A 163 6.67 -9.19 -15.84
N SER A 164 5.60 -8.92 -15.10
CA SER A 164 5.18 -9.56 -13.86
C SER A 164 3.66 -9.68 -13.85
N TRP A 165 3.12 -10.56 -13.00
CA TRP A 165 1.66 -10.83 -12.97
C TRP A 165 0.82 -9.57 -12.68
N ASP A 166 1.39 -8.61 -11.94
CA ASP A 166 0.79 -7.35 -11.55
C ASP A 166 1.23 -6.17 -12.45
N SER A 167 2.07 -6.37 -13.46
CA SER A 167 2.60 -5.29 -14.32
C SER A 167 3.20 -4.13 -13.51
N HIS A 168 4.02 -4.47 -12.51
CA HIS A 168 4.52 -3.54 -11.51
C HIS A 168 5.07 -2.24 -12.09
N LYS A 169 4.62 -1.11 -11.54
CA LYS A 169 4.91 0.22 -12.07
C LYS A 169 6.03 0.90 -11.29
N ILE A 170 7.06 1.35 -12.01
CA ILE A 170 8.22 2.06 -11.46
C ILE A 170 8.37 3.42 -12.15
N PRO A 171 8.15 4.54 -11.44
CA PRO A 171 8.35 5.87 -12.01
C PRO A 171 9.81 6.10 -12.37
N LYS A 172 10.04 6.69 -13.54
CA LYS A 172 11.38 7.14 -13.92
C LYS A 172 11.76 8.42 -13.15
N PRO A 173 13.05 8.69 -12.90
CA PRO A 173 13.46 9.98 -12.35
C PRO A 173 13.01 11.15 -13.23
N PHE A 174 12.86 12.35 -12.64
CA PHE A 174 12.42 13.58 -13.32
C PHE A 174 11.02 13.53 -13.96
N THR A 175 10.23 12.49 -13.66
CA THR A 175 8.86 12.36 -14.16
C THR A 175 7.87 13.23 -13.36
N ASN A 176 6.73 13.56 -13.95
CA ASN A 176 5.60 14.07 -13.19
C ASN A 176 4.89 12.87 -12.55
N ILE A 177 4.50 13.00 -11.28
CA ILE A 177 3.76 11.97 -10.55
C ILE A 177 2.48 12.61 -10.02
N ARG A 178 1.34 11.98 -10.30
CA ARG A 178 0.05 12.33 -9.70
C ARG A 178 -0.38 11.21 -8.78
N SER A 179 -0.62 11.54 -7.52
CA SER A 179 -1.17 10.61 -6.53
C SER A 179 -2.56 11.08 -6.13
N VAL A 180 -3.50 10.14 -6.04
CA VAL A 180 -4.91 10.44 -5.76
C VAL A 180 -5.41 9.56 -4.62
N PHE A 181 -6.02 10.21 -3.64
CA PHE A 181 -6.77 9.59 -2.56
C PHE A 181 -8.25 9.69 -2.92
N GLY A 182 -8.94 8.55 -2.90
CA GLY A 182 -10.38 8.47 -3.11
C GLY A 182 -11.18 8.84 -1.88
N GLN A 183 -12.49 8.93 -2.07
CA GLN A 183 -13.42 9.13 -0.98
C GLN A 183 -13.40 7.95 0.00
N PRO A 184 -13.55 8.18 1.32
CA PRO A 184 -13.60 7.12 2.31
C PRO A 184 -14.75 6.15 2.08
N VAL A 185 -14.46 4.85 2.10
CA VAL A 185 -15.45 3.77 2.02
C VAL A 185 -15.64 3.19 3.42
N TYR A 186 -16.84 3.37 3.98
CA TYR A 186 -17.21 2.81 5.28
C TYR A 186 -17.97 1.50 5.10
N ILE A 187 -17.60 0.49 5.89
CA ILE A 187 -18.32 -0.78 5.95
C ILE A 187 -19.17 -0.82 7.22
N PRO A 188 -20.52 -0.81 7.11
CA PRO A 188 -21.41 -0.87 8.26
C PRO A 188 -21.15 -2.10 9.14
N LYS A 189 -21.26 -1.94 10.46
CA LYS A 189 -21.12 -3.06 11.41
C LYS A 189 -22.19 -4.15 11.20
N SER A 190 -23.36 -3.76 10.70
CA SER A 190 -24.50 -4.62 10.39
C SER A 190 -24.34 -5.45 9.11
N THR A 191 -23.34 -5.14 8.26
CA THR A 191 -23.08 -5.89 7.02
C THR A 191 -22.87 -7.38 7.32
N SER A 192 -23.56 -8.25 6.62
CA SER A 192 -23.36 -9.70 6.72
C SER A 192 -22.20 -10.18 5.86
N SER A 193 -21.59 -11.32 6.17
CA SER A 193 -20.48 -11.85 5.36
C SER A 193 -20.88 -12.13 3.91
N SER A 194 -22.15 -12.49 3.65
CA SER A 194 -22.68 -12.67 2.29
C SER A 194 -22.70 -11.38 1.45
N GLU A 195 -22.56 -10.22 2.08
CA GLU A 195 -22.51 -8.93 1.39
C GLU A 195 -21.08 -8.45 1.09
N PHE A 196 -20.05 -9.15 1.60
CA PHE A 196 -18.66 -8.74 1.41
C PHE A 196 -18.27 -8.64 -0.06
N GLY A 197 -18.72 -9.59 -0.88
CA GLY A 197 -18.49 -9.55 -2.33
C GLY A 197 -18.97 -8.26 -3.00
N LYS A 198 -20.08 -7.66 -2.53
CA LYS A 198 -20.59 -6.39 -3.08
C LYS A 198 -19.67 -5.22 -2.74
N TYR A 199 -19.17 -5.16 -1.50
CA TYR A 199 -18.22 -4.15 -1.08
C TYR A 199 -16.85 -4.32 -1.75
N CYS A 200 -16.41 -5.56 -1.99
CA CYS A 200 -15.22 -5.83 -2.80
C CYS A 200 -15.39 -5.25 -4.21
N GLN A 201 -16.49 -5.57 -4.91
CA GLN A 201 -16.77 -5.04 -6.25
C GLN A 201 -16.88 -3.51 -6.27
N GLN A 202 -17.53 -2.91 -5.27
CA GLN A 202 -17.59 -1.46 -5.13
C GLN A 202 -16.19 -0.85 -4.97
N LEU A 203 -15.36 -1.44 -4.11
CA LEU A 203 -14.00 -0.97 -3.89
C LEU A 203 -13.13 -1.15 -5.14
N GLU A 204 -13.29 -2.25 -5.88
CA GLU A 204 -12.62 -2.47 -7.18
C GLU A 204 -12.94 -1.34 -8.15
N MET A 205 -14.22 -1.03 -8.35
CA MET A 205 -14.66 0.06 -9.23
C MET A 205 -14.06 1.40 -8.79
N LEU A 206 -14.18 1.75 -7.50
CA LEU A 206 -13.63 3.00 -6.97
C LEU A 206 -12.11 3.10 -7.13
N MET A 207 -11.38 2.00 -6.91
CA MET A 207 -9.93 1.97 -7.09
C MET A 207 -9.50 2.01 -8.56
N ASN A 208 -10.33 1.53 -9.49
CA ASN A 208 -10.05 1.55 -10.92
C ASN A 208 -10.41 2.90 -11.56
N ASP A 209 -11.49 3.53 -11.11
CA ASP A 209 -11.95 4.85 -11.56
C ASP A 209 -11.12 6.01 -10.96
N LEU A 210 -10.27 5.71 -9.98
CA LEU A 210 -9.24 6.60 -9.46
C LEU A 210 -8.11 6.78 -10.49
N ILE A 211 -8.41 7.48 -11.58
CA ILE A 211 -7.47 7.74 -12.68
C ILE A 211 -6.61 8.96 -12.34
N PRO A 212 -5.29 8.79 -12.11
CA PRO A 212 -4.39 9.91 -11.89
C PRO A 212 -3.98 10.49 -13.24
N GLU A 213 -4.83 11.34 -13.83
CA GLU A 213 -4.55 11.90 -15.16
C GLU A 213 -3.52 13.04 -15.11
N PHE A 214 -2.62 13.10 -16.08
CA PHE A 214 -1.86 14.31 -16.36
C PHE A 214 -2.72 15.15 -17.30
N LYS A 215 -3.20 16.32 -16.88
CA LYS A 215 -3.83 17.25 -17.82
C LYS A 215 -2.84 17.46 -18.97
N GLN A 216 -3.23 17.12 -20.20
CA GLN A 216 -2.46 17.52 -21.38
C GLN A 216 -2.37 19.04 -21.34
N GLN A 217 -1.16 19.58 -21.20
CA GLN A 217 -0.92 21.00 -21.44
C GLN A 217 -1.24 21.23 -22.91
N SER A 218 -2.28 22.03 -23.17
CA SER A 218 -2.56 22.63 -24.47
C SER A 218 -1.55 23.73 -24.76
#